data_AF-A0AAU3K5Y6-F1
#
_entry.id   AF-A0AAU3K5Y6-F1
#
_cell.length_a   1.000
_cell.length_b   1.000
_cell.length_c   1.000
_cell.angle_alpha   90.00
_cell.angle_beta   90.00
_cell.angle_gamma   90.00
#
_symmetry.space_group_name_H-M   'P 1'
#
loop_
_entity.id
_entity.type
_entity.pdbx_description
1 polymer ?
#
loop_
_entity_poly.entity_id
_entity_poly.type
_entity_poly.pdbx_seq_one_letter_code
_entity_poly.pdbx_strand_id
1 'polypeptide(L)'
;MTAFEDHDAVIPYLLRVEKGEAGPEELAAITTVLLARAAGAADARADETARRERAVARWRRPERAPGFTGPRTWSGARAERG
;
A
#
# COMPACT_ATOMS: atom_id res chain seq x y z
N MET A 1 -25.33 -29.89 5.95
CA MET A 1 -24.39 -30.18 4.86
C MET A 1 -24.43 -29.03 3.87
N THR A 2 -23.98 -27.86 4.33
CA THR A 2 -23.85 -26.66 3.51
C THR A 2 -22.50 -26.72 2.84
N ALA A 3 -22.50 -26.72 1.51
CA ALA A 3 -21.28 -26.52 0.72
C ALA A 3 -20.64 -25.21 1.21
N PHE A 4 -19.47 -25.32 1.82
CA PHE A 4 -18.55 -24.18 1.90
C PHE A 4 -18.24 -23.85 0.45
N GLU A 5 -18.80 -22.75 -0.03
CA GLU A 5 -18.63 -22.27 -1.39
C GLU A 5 -17.15 -22.36 -1.75
N ASP A 6 -16.91 -22.97 -2.90
CA ASP A 6 -15.61 -23.12 -3.53
C ASP A 6 -15.02 -21.74 -3.83
N HIS A 7 -14.38 -21.13 -2.82
CA HIS A 7 -13.65 -19.87 -2.91
C HIS A 7 -12.28 -20.05 -3.61
N ASP A 8 -11.97 -21.27 -4.03
CA ASP A 8 -10.72 -21.65 -4.70
C ASP A 8 -10.66 -21.16 -6.16
N ALA A 9 -11.80 -20.76 -6.72
CA ALA A 9 -11.84 -20.07 -8.01
C ALA A 9 -11.48 -18.57 -7.84
N VAL A 10 -10.17 -18.31 -7.80
CA VAL A 10 -9.55 -16.99 -8.05
C VAL A 10 -9.64 -15.97 -6.92
N ILE A 11 -9.24 -16.33 -5.68
CA ILE A 11 -8.43 -15.36 -4.92
C ILE A 11 -6.98 -15.77 -5.10
N PRO A 12 -6.25 -15.24 -6.11
CA PRO A 12 -4.81 -15.38 -6.12
C PRO A 12 -4.35 -14.82 -4.78
N TYR A 13 -3.68 -15.65 -3.98
CA TYR A 13 -3.27 -15.42 -2.60
C TYR A 13 -3.26 -13.94 -2.19
N LEU A 14 -4.02 -13.58 -1.14
CA LEU A 14 -4.17 -12.19 -0.66
C LEU A 14 -2.81 -11.48 -0.50
N LEU A 15 -1.78 -12.24 -0.09
CA LEU A 15 -0.39 -11.83 0.02
C LEU A 15 0.50 -12.96 -0.52
N ARG A 16 1.49 -12.60 -1.35
CA ARG A 16 2.55 -13.51 -1.80
C ARG A 16 3.87 -13.06 -1.18
N VAL A 17 4.57 -13.99 -0.53
CA VAL A 17 5.91 -13.76 0.03
C VAL A 17 6.94 -14.21 -1.00
N GLU A 18 7.77 -13.29 -1.49
CA GLU A 18 8.78 -13.62 -2.51
C GLU A 18 10.04 -14.26 -1.92
N LYS A 19 10.35 -13.98 -0.65
CA LYS A 19 11.51 -14.52 0.07
C LYS A 19 11.24 -14.63 1.56
N GLY A 20 11.73 -15.70 2.18
CA GLY A 20 11.54 -15.96 3.61
C GLY A 20 10.11 -16.39 3.95
N GLU A 21 9.78 -16.36 5.23
CA GLU A 21 8.44 -16.60 5.76
C GLU A 21 8.02 -15.39 6.58
N ALA A 22 6.76 -14.99 6.48
CA ALA A 22 6.23 -13.88 7.27
C ALA A 22 5.79 -14.41 8.64
N GLY A 23 6.35 -13.87 9.71
CA GLY A 23 5.95 -14.18 11.07
C GLY A 23 4.54 -13.68 11.39
N PRO A 24 3.92 -14.17 12.49
CA PRO A 24 2.58 -13.76 12.88
C PRO A 24 2.47 -12.26 13.16
N GLU A 25 3.52 -11.63 13.72
CA GLU A 25 3.56 -10.19 13.97
C GLU A 25 3.58 -9.37 12.68
N GLU A 26 4.32 -9.83 11.67
CA GLU A 26 4.42 -9.16 10.37
C GLU A 26 3.10 -9.24 9.61
N LEU A 27 2.45 -10.41 9.63
CA LEU A 27 1.12 -10.61 9.06
C LEU A 27 0.07 -9.73 9.75
N ALA A 28 0.12 -9.62 11.09
CA ALA A 28 -0.77 -8.75 11.85
C ALA A 28 -0.57 -7.26 11.49
N ALA A 29 0.68 -6.82 11.34
CA ALA A 29 0.99 -5.45 10.95
C ALA A 29 0.47 -5.12 9.55
N ILE A 30 0.73 -5.99 8.57
CA ILE A 30 0.25 -5.80 7.19
C ILE A 30 -1.28 -5.77 7.16
N THR A 31 -1.93 -6.72 7.83
CA THR A 31 -3.40 -6.80 7.89
C THR A 31 -3.99 -5.53 8.50
N THR A 32 -3.40 -5.03 9.61
CA THR A 32 -3.85 -3.80 10.27
C THR A 32 -3.77 -2.60 9.34
N VAL A 33 -2.68 -2.45 8.59
CA VAL A 33 -2.52 -1.36 7.62
C VAL A 33 -3.55 -1.48 6.50
N LEU A 34 -3.80 -2.69 5.98
CA LEU A 34 -4.78 -2.93 4.93
C LEU A 34 -6.21 -2.58 5.41
N LEU A 35 -6.59 -3.01 6.61
CA LEU A 35 -7.88 -2.69 7.21
C LEU A 35 -8.05 -1.20 7.45
N ALA A 36 -7.04 -0.52 8.02
CA ALA A 36 -7.09 0.92 8.24
C ALA A 36 -7.27 1.71 6.93
N ARG A 37 -6.62 1.27 5.84
CA ARG A 37 -6.81 1.87 4.51
C ARG A 37 -8.17 1.57 3.92
N ALA A 38 -8.67 0.35 4.08
CA ALA A 38 -10.00 -0.03 3.61
C ALA A 38 -11.10 0.79 4.31
N ALA A 39 -10.99 0.98 5.63
CA ALA A 39 -11.87 1.83 6.42
C ALA A 39 -11.81 3.29 5.96
N GLY A 40 -10.61 3.88 5.84
CA GLY A 40 -10.45 5.25 5.33
C GLY A 40 -10.93 5.42 3.88
N ALA A 41 -10.89 4.37 3.05
CA ALA A 41 -11.44 4.37 1.70
C ALA A 41 -12.98 4.27 1.68
N ALA A 42 -13.61 3.72 2.72
CA ALA A 42 -15.06 3.69 2.86
C ALA A 42 -15.60 5.09 3.21
N ASP A 43 -15.01 5.76 4.21
CA ASP A 43 -15.34 7.14 4.58
C ASP A 43 -15.11 8.12 3.43
N ALA A 44 -14.12 7.80 2.61
CA ALA A 44 -13.75 8.57 1.45
C ALA A 44 -14.80 8.61 0.34
N ARG A 45 -15.58 7.54 0.13
CA ARG A 45 -16.58 7.48 -0.96
C ARG A 45 -17.71 8.50 -0.83
N ALA A 46 -17.92 9.07 0.35
CA ALA A 46 -18.85 10.19 0.55
C ALA A 46 -18.38 11.51 -0.13
N ASP A 47 -17.10 11.61 -0.50
CA ASP A 47 -16.45 12.82 -1.02
C ASP A 47 -15.70 12.53 -2.34
N GLU A 48 -16.31 11.67 -3.17
CA GLU A 48 -15.74 11.09 -4.40
C GLU A 48 -15.30 12.16 -5.42
N THR A 49 -16.04 13.27 -5.52
CA THR A 49 -15.79 14.36 -6.49
C THR A 49 -14.51 15.14 -6.14
N ALA A 50 -14.27 15.43 -4.87
CA ALA A 50 -13.10 16.21 -4.43
C ALA A 50 -11.79 15.41 -4.43
N ARG A 51 -11.86 14.06 -4.48
CA ARG A 51 -10.67 13.19 -4.48
C ARG A 51 -10.18 12.85 -5.88
N ARG A 52 -11.06 12.79 -6.90
CA ARG A 52 -10.65 12.59 -8.31
C ARG A 52 -9.80 13.75 -8.85
N GLU A 53 -10.09 14.98 -8.44
CA GLU A 53 -9.28 16.16 -8.79
C GLU A 53 -7.87 16.15 -8.15
N ARG A 54 -7.72 15.46 -7.01
CA ARG A 54 -6.44 15.35 -6.27
C ARG A 54 -5.68 14.05 -6.52
N ALA A 55 -6.29 13.07 -7.19
CA ALA A 55 -5.66 11.81 -7.56
C ALA A 55 -4.74 11.95 -8.79
N VAL A 56 -4.00 13.06 -8.88
CA VAL A 56 -2.81 13.08 -9.72
C VAL A 56 -1.80 12.22 -8.99
N ALA A 57 -1.53 11.05 -9.53
CA ALA A 57 -0.57 10.13 -8.96
C ALA A 57 0.77 10.90 -8.82
N ARG A 58 1.13 11.25 -7.59
CA ARG A 58 2.23 12.18 -7.24
C ARG A 58 3.61 11.55 -7.39
N TRP A 59 3.73 10.61 -8.33
CA TRP A 59 4.95 9.90 -8.67
C TRP A 59 5.99 10.95 -9.00
N ARG A 60 6.93 11.14 -8.08
CA ARG A 60 8.14 11.86 -8.42
C ARG A 60 8.89 10.99 -9.41
N ARG A 61 9.28 11.60 -10.53
CA ARG A 61 10.23 11.05 -11.49
C ARG A 61 11.57 10.88 -10.79
N PRO A 62 11.95 9.68 -10.32
CA PRO A 62 13.17 9.47 -9.53
C PRO A 62 14.43 9.82 -10.34
N GLU A 63 14.34 9.80 -11.66
CA GLU A 63 15.39 10.22 -12.58
C GLU A 63 15.66 11.75 -12.58
N ARG A 64 14.74 12.56 -12.04
CA ARG A 64 14.85 14.04 -12.03
C ARG A 64 15.34 14.63 -10.71
N ALA A 65 15.55 13.81 -9.68
CA ALA A 65 16.08 14.25 -8.40
C ALA A 65 17.06 13.21 -7.86
N PRO A 66 18.21 13.60 -7.29
CA PRO A 66 19.11 12.66 -6.62
C PRO A 66 18.35 11.92 -5.52
N GLY A 67 18.17 10.61 -5.68
CA GLY A 67 17.34 9.78 -4.78
C GLY A 67 17.97 9.52 -3.41
N PHE A 68 19.24 9.86 -3.25
CA PHE A 68 20.02 9.60 -2.04
C PHE A 68 21.19 10.57 -1.92
N THR A 69 21.60 10.87 -0.68
CA THR A 69 22.72 11.78 -0.38
C THR A 69 24.09 11.11 -0.55
N GLY A 70 24.14 9.78 -0.65
CA GLY A 70 25.35 9.04 -0.96
C GLY A 70 25.13 7.55 -1.24
N PRO A 71 26.15 6.81 -1.70
CA PRO A 71 26.03 5.43 -2.21
C PRO A 71 25.51 4.39 -1.21
N ARG A 72 25.44 4.72 0.08
CA ARG A 72 25.00 3.84 1.17
C ARG A 72 23.81 4.37 1.96
N THR A 73 23.21 5.48 1.53
CA THR A 73 22.05 6.06 2.21
C THR A 73 20.81 5.79 1.37
N TRP A 74 19.78 5.16 1.94
CA TRP A 74 18.55 4.83 1.22
C TRP A 74 17.40 5.83 1.50
N SER A 75 17.59 6.74 2.45
CA SER A 75 16.65 7.83 2.74
C SER A 75 17.10 9.12 2.04
N GLY A 76 16.34 9.53 1.02
CA GLY A 76 16.53 10.82 0.35
C GLY A 76 15.95 11.98 1.18
N ALA A 77 16.57 13.16 1.05
CA ALA A 77 16.11 14.39 1.69
C ALA A 77 14.62 14.64 1.39
N ARG A 78 13.78 14.48 2.42
CA ARG A 78 12.39 14.95 2.41
C ARG A 78 12.47 16.44 2.16
N ALA A 79 12.12 16.88 0.95
CA ALA A 79 12.09 18.29 0.59
C ALA A 79 11.40 19.07 1.71
N GLU A 80 12.18 19.94 2.35
CA GLU A 80 11.74 20.85 3.38
C GLU A 80 10.51 21.58 2.84
N ARG A 81 9.38 21.38 3.51
CA ARG A 81 8.12 22.05 3.16
C ARG A 81 8.22 23.49 3.65
N GLY A 82 8.56 24.40 2.75
CA GLY A 82 8.08 25.79 2.78
C GLY A 82 6.69 25.87 2.18
#